data_AF-A0A5C9ANV4-F1
#
_entry.id   AF-A0A5C9ANV4-F1
#
_cell.length_a   1.000
_cell.length_b   1.000
_cell.length_c   1.000
_cell.angle_alpha   90.00
_cell.angle_beta   90.00
_cell.angle_gamma   90.00
#
_symmetry.space_group_name_H-M   'P 1'
#
loop_
_entity.id
_entity.type
_entity.pdbx_description
1 polymer ?
#
loop_
_entity_poly.entity_id
_entity_poly.type
_entity_poly.pdbx_seq_one_letter_code
_entity_poly.pdbx_strand_id
1 'polypeptide(L)'
;GGLPDALFVIDADHEHIAIKEANNLGIPVFAIVDTNSDPDGVDFVIPGNDDAIRAVTLYLGAVAATVREGRSQDLASQAEESFVEAE
;
A
#
# COMPACT_ATOMS: atom_id res chain seq x y z
N GLY A 1 -15.46 8.22 -8.32
CA GLY A 1 -14.12 7.80 -7.88
C GLY A 1 -13.78 6.55 -8.63
N GLY A 2 -12.56 6.45 -9.17
CA GLY A 2 -12.08 5.22 -9.79
C GLY A 2 -11.80 4.15 -8.73
N LEU A 3 -11.56 2.92 -9.18
CA LEU A 3 -11.00 1.88 -8.32
C LEU A 3 -9.53 2.22 -8.02
N PRO A 4 -9.02 1.92 -6.81
CA PRO A 4 -7.61 2.09 -6.52
C PRO A 4 -6.78 1.02 -7.22
N ASP A 5 -5.55 1.36 -7.59
CA ASP A 5 -4.59 0.42 -8.20
C ASP A 5 -3.93 -0.51 -7.17
N ALA A 6 -3.99 -0.16 -5.88
CA ALA A 6 -3.50 -0.97 -4.77
C ALA A 6 -4.20 -0.59 -3.46
N LEU A 7 -4.27 -1.52 -2.51
CA LEU A 7 -4.82 -1.31 -1.18
C LEU A 7 -3.74 -1.57 -0.11
N PHE A 8 -3.57 -0.63 0.83
CA PHE A 8 -2.72 -0.80 2.02
C PHE A 8 -3.59 -0.86 3.27
N VAL A 9 -3.45 -1.93 4.06
CA VAL A 9 -4.30 -2.26 5.20
C VAL A 9 -3.47 -2.37 6.49
N ILE A 10 -3.99 -1.83 7.57
CA ILE A 10 -3.51 -2.11 8.94
C ILE A 10 -4.48 -3.11 9.54
N ASP A 11 -3.97 -4.16 10.17
CA ASP A 11 -4.76 -5.22 10.78
C ASP A 11 -5.58 -6.05 9.78
N ALA A 12 -4.95 -7.11 9.27
CA ALA A 12 -5.55 -7.98 8.26
C ALA A 12 -6.79 -8.73 8.76
N ASP A 13 -6.87 -9.06 10.06
CA ASP A 13 -8.00 -9.82 10.62
C ASP A 13 -9.23 -8.92 10.81
N HIS A 14 -9.03 -7.71 11.37
CA HIS A 14 -10.12 -6.75 11.54
C HIS A 14 -10.66 -6.23 10.20
N GLU A 15 -9.80 -6.06 9.19
CA GLU A 15 -10.17 -5.50 7.88
C GLU A 15 -10.37 -6.57 6.78
N HIS A 16 -10.66 -7.82 7.15
CA HIS A 16 -10.87 -8.93 6.22
C HIS A 16 -11.94 -8.68 5.14
N ILE A 17 -12.94 -7.83 5.41
CA ILE A 17 -13.96 -7.45 4.41
C ILE A 17 -13.33 -6.62 3.29
N ALA A 18 -12.50 -5.63 3.64
CA ALA A 18 -11.82 -4.79 2.66
C ALA A 18 -10.85 -5.61 1.80
N ILE A 19 -10.13 -6.55 2.42
CA ILE A 19 -9.24 -7.50 1.73
C ILE A 19 -10.04 -8.36 0.75
N LYS A 20 -11.19 -8.90 1.17
CA LYS A 20 -12.05 -9.71 0.32
C LYS A 20 -12.63 -8.93 -0.87
N GLU A 21 -13.04 -7.68 -0.65
CA GLU A 21 -13.52 -6.81 -1.71
C GLU A 21 -12.41 -6.48 -2.72
N ALA A 22 -11.20 -6.15 -2.24
CA ALA A 22 -10.03 -5.93 -3.08
C ALA A 22 -9.69 -7.17 -3.93
N ASN A 23 -9.70 -8.35 -3.31
CA ASN A 23 -9.46 -9.62 -4.01
C ASN A 23 -10.51 -9.90 -5.09
N ASN A 24 -11.78 -9.61 -4.83
CA ASN A 24 -12.85 -9.75 -5.83
C ASN A 24 -12.67 -8.80 -7.03
N LEU A 25 -12.09 -7.63 -6.79
CA LEU A 25 -11.84 -6.60 -7.81
C LEU A 25 -10.46 -6.73 -8.47
N GLY A 26 -9.63 -7.68 -8.03
CA GLY A 26 -8.26 -7.86 -8.52
C GLY A 26 -7.30 -6.75 -8.11
N ILE A 27 -7.58 -6.07 -7.00
CA ILE A 27 -6.75 -4.99 -6.46
C ILE A 27 -5.70 -5.64 -5.55
N PRO A 28 -4.39 -5.42 -5.77
CA PRO A 28 -3.34 -5.99 -4.94
C PRO A 28 -3.37 -5.44 -3.51
N VAL A 29 -3.22 -6.33 -2.53
CA VAL A 29 -3.33 -6.02 -1.10
C VAL A 29 -1.97 -6.11 -0.41
N PHE A 30 -1.61 -5.02 0.27
CA PHE A 30 -0.48 -4.93 1.19
C PHE A 30 -1.02 -4.78 2.60
N ALA A 31 -0.65 -5.66 3.53
CA ALA A 31 -1.20 -5.59 4.89
C ALA A 31 -0.17 -5.85 5.98
N ILE A 32 -0.33 -5.17 7.11
CA ILE A 32 0.36 -5.52 8.36
C ILE A 32 -0.33 -6.75 8.96
N VAL A 33 0.46 -7.76 9.31
CA VAL A 33 -0.01 -9.02 9.90
C VAL A 33 0.72 -9.26 11.21
N ASP A 34 -0.01 -9.22 12.33
CA ASP A 34 0.50 -9.63 13.65
C ASP A 34 0.29 -11.15 13.84
N THR A 35 0.83 -11.68 14.94
CA THR A 35 0.86 -13.11 15.31
C THR A 35 -0.51 -13.78 15.42
N ASN A 36 -1.58 -13.00 15.61
CA ASN A 36 -2.97 -13.45 15.70
C ASN A 36 -3.77 -13.23 14.41
N SER A 37 -3.17 -12.67 13.36
CA SER A 37 -3.88 -12.36 12.12
C SER A 37 -3.58 -13.39 11.03
N ASP A 38 -4.60 -13.73 10.23
CA ASP A 38 -4.47 -14.64 9.10
C ASP A 38 -3.92 -13.89 7.87
N PRO A 39 -2.78 -14.30 7.28
CA PRO A 39 -2.25 -13.68 6.06
C PRO A 39 -3.03 -14.04 4.79
N ASP A 40 -4.01 -14.95 4.84
CA ASP A 40 -4.75 -15.39 3.67
C ASP A 40 -5.44 -14.23 2.94
N GLY A 41 -5.22 -14.16 1.63
CA GLY A 41 -5.77 -13.11 0.77
C GLY A 41 -4.98 -11.80 0.79
N VAL A 42 -3.83 -11.74 1.46
CA VAL A 42 -2.87 -10.63 1.36
C VAL A 42 -1.76 -11.01 0.38
N ASP A 43 -1.55 -10.21 -0.67
CA ASP A 43 -0.49 -10.45 -1.65
C ASP A 43 0.90 -10.12 -1.07
N PHE A 44 0.98 -9.04 -0.30
CA PHE A 44 2.23 -8.53 0.27
C PHE A 44 2.10 -8.37 1.78
N VAL A 45 2.51 -9.43 2.49
CA VAL A 45 2.48 -9.49 3.95
C VAL A 45 3.65 -8.72 4.56
N ILE A 46 3.35 -7.84 5.51
CA ILE A 46 4.33 -7.11 6.32
C ILE A 46 4.16 -7.57 7.78
N PRO A 47 5.04 -8.44 8.29
CA PRO A 47 4.93 -8.92 9.66
C PRO A 47 5.20 -7.77 10.64
N GLY A 48 4.30 -7.54 11.59
CA GLY A 48 4.43 -6.41 12.52
C GLY A 48 3.27 -6.28 13.49
N ASN A 49 3.46 -5.46 14.51
CA ASN A 49 2.42 -5.15 15.51
C ASN A 49 1.46 -4.11 14.95
N ASP A 50 0.19 -4.44 14.81
CA ASP A 50 -0.89 -3.56 14.32
C ASP A 50 -1.71 -2.91 15.46
N ASP A 51 -1.71 -3.46 16.67
CA ASP A 51 -2.37 -2.90 17.85
C ASP A 51 -1.80 -1.55 18.34
N ALA A 52 -0.47 -1.37 18.24
CA ALA A 52 0.21 -0.26 18.88
C ALA A 52 0.14 1.02 18.03
N ILE A 53 -0.43 2.10 18.58
CA ILE A 53 -0.48 3.43 17.95
C ILE A 53 0.89 3.88 17.40
N ARG A 54 1.97 3.59 18.15
CA ARG A 54 3.34 3.91 17.71
C ARG A 54 3.76 3.15 16.45
N ALA A 55 3.38 1.88 16.33
CA ALA A 55 3.66 1.05 15.17
C ALA A 55 2.82 1.50 13.97
N VAL A 56 1.50 1.68 14.17
CA VAL A 56 0.60 2.22 13.13
C VAL A 56 1.10 3.57 12.59
N THR A 57 1.51 4.48 13.47
CA THR A 57 2.08 5.78 13.06
C THR A 57 3.36 5.62 12.24
N LEU A 58 4.22 4.67 12.62
CA LEU A 58 5.44 4.35 11.88
C LEU A 58 5.11 3.85 10.46
N TYR A 59 4.21 2.88 10.33
CA TYR A 59 3.83 2.30 9.04
C TYR A 59 3.20 3.35 8.13
N LEU A 60 2.19 4.08 8.61
CA LEU A 60 1.53 5.11 7.83
C LEU A 60 2.49 6.24 7.46
N GLY A 61 3.40 6.63 8.37
CA GLY A 61 4.43 7.62 8.09
C GLY A 61 5.39 7.18 6.99
N ALA A 62 5.86 5.93 7.05
CA ALA A 62 6.73 5.35 6.04
C ALA A 62 6.03 5.24 4.68
N VAL A 63 4.83 4.65 4.63
CA VAL A 63 4.06 4.50 3.39
C VAL A 63 3.74 5.87 2.78
N ALA A 64 3.28 6.84 3.58
CA ALA A 64 3.00 8.17 3.07
C ALA A 64 4.26 8.90 2.56
N ALA A 65 5.42 8.67 3.18
CA ALA A 65 6.69 9.21 2.68
C ALA A 65 7.08 8.58 1.35
N THR A 66 7.05 7.26 1.25
CA THR A 66 7.39 6.51 0.04
C THR A 66 6.47 6.85 -1.12
N VAL A 67 5.15 6.96 -0.91
CA VAL A 67 4.19 7.32 -1.96
C VAL A 67 4.46 8.73 -2.50
N ARG A 68 4.81 9.69 -1.63
CA ARG A 68 5.18 11.05 -2.07
C ARG A 68 6.48 11.06 -2.86
N GLU A 69 7.47 10.30 -2.39
CA GLU A 69 8.77 10.19 -3.08
C GLU A 69 8.61 9.54 -4.45
N GLY A 70 7.91 8.41 -4.55
CA GLY A 70 7.61 7.74 -5.82
C GLY A 70 6.91 8.67 -6.80
N ARG A 71 5.88 9.39 -6.35
CA ARG A 71 5.19 10.40 -7.20
C ARG A 71 6.14 11.49 -7.71
N SER A 72 7.07 11.95 -6.88
CA SER A 72 8.04 12.97 -7.30
C SER A 72 9.04 12.43 -8.33
N GLN A 73 9.46 11.17 -8.17
CA GLN A 73 10.35 10.49 -9.12
C GLN A 73 9.66 10.22 -10.46
N ASP A 74 8.39 9.81 -10.43
CA ASP A 74 7.57 9.61 -11.64
C ASP A 74 7.45 10.90 -12.46
N LEU A 75 7.23 12.03 -11.79
CA LEU A 75 7.14 13.34 -12.45
C LEU A 75 8.48 13.78 -13.06
N ALA A 76 9.59 13.53 -12.35
CA ALA A 76 10.93 13.83 -12.87
C ALA A 76 11.26 12.97 -14.08
N SER A 77 10.93 11.68 -14.02
CA SER A 77 11.15 10.71 -15.11
C SER A 77 10.32 11.09 -16.34
N GLN A 78 9.04 11.42 -16.16
CA GLN A 78 8.17 11.89 -17.25
C GLN A 78 8.65 13.20 -17.87
N ALA A 79 9.15 14.14 -17.05
CA ALA A 79 9.73 15.37 -17.56
C ALA A 79 10.95 15.05 -18.44
N GLU A 80 11.87 14.22 -17.95
CA GLU A 80 13.07 13.83 -18.68
C GLU A 80 12.76 13.10 -20.00
N GLU A 81 11.81 12.16 -20.00
CA GLU A 81 11.33 11.49 -21.23
C GLU A 81 10.73 12.50 -22.23
N SER A 82 9.93 13.46 -21.75
CA SER A 82 9.32 14.49 -22.62
C SER A 82 10.34 15.46 -23.23
N PHE A 83 11.46 15.72 -22.55
CA PHE A 83 12.56 16.51 -23.11
C PHE A 83 13.32 15.75 -24.20
N VAL A 84 13.48 14.43 -24.04
CA VAL A 84 14.17 13.58 -25.03
C VAL A 84 13.32 13.38 -26.30
N GLU A 85 11.99 13.26 -26.18
CA GLU A 85 11.12 13.13 -27.36
C GLU A 85 10.94 14.44 -28.17
N ALA A 86 11.25 15.59 -27.55
CA ALA A 86 11.14 16.90 -28.20
C ALA A 86 12.41 17.33 -28.97
N GLU A 87 13.50 16.58 -28.87
CA GLU A 87 14.77 16.76 -29.60
C GLU A 87 14.88 15.80 -30.79
#